data_AF-A0A1M5J494-F1
#
_entry.id   AF-A0A1M5J494-F1
#
_cell.length_a   1.000
_cell.length_b   1.000
_cell.length_c   1.000
_cell.angle_alpha   90.00
_cell.angle_beta   90.00
_cell.angle_gamma   90.00
#
_symmetry.space_group_name_H-M   'P 1'
#
loop_
_entity.id
_entity.type
_entity.pdbx_description
1 polymer ?
#
loop_
_entity_poly.entity_id
_entity_poly.type
_entity_poly.pdbx_seq_one_letter_code
_entity_poly.pdbx_strand_id
1 'polypeptide(L)'
;MDLPLLGATRIYMKKIIFLSLLFAGLGNLQSQENQLSFFEPLVGKTWSAEGNWGDGSKFKQDITFRYDLGQTLVIADSNGYTNKEQTIYGPRNHGLRKFDAASNTIKFWEFDVFGGVTEGTVTAKGKDIVYTYAYGESLVTDYWEFVDDNTYNFIVGSYENGEWKQKYLSTQFTTPKTSEPKHD
;
A
#
# COMPACT_ATOMS: atom_id res chain seq x y z
N MET A 1 5.18 22.78 93.32
CA MET A 1 4.60 23.86 92.52
C MET A 1 5.28 23.84 91.16
N ASP A 2 4.48 23.42 90.18
CA ASP A 2 4.46 23.77 88.76
C ASP A 2 5.67 23.50 87.84
N LEU A 3 5.49 22.43 87.05
CA LEU A 3 5.93 22.33 85.65
C LEU A 3 5.40 23.51 84.82
N PRO A 4 6.05 23.79 83.67
CA PRO A 4 5.27 23.79 82.45
C PRO A 4 5.83 22.87 81.35
N LEU A 5 4.85 22.34 80.62
CA LEU A 5 4.85 21.52 79.43
C LEU A 5 5.22 22.29 78.14
N LEU A 6 5.32 21.49 77.07
CA LEU A 6 5.23 21.81 75.63
C LEU A 6 6.55 22.27 74.99
N GLY A 7 7.06 21.67 73.93
CA GLY A 7 6.42 20.84 72.92
C GLY A 7 6.74 21.45 71.56
N ALA A 8 7.68 20.85 70.82
CA ALA A 8 7.87 21.14 69.40
C ALA A 8 8.16 19.82 68.67
N THR A 9 7.09 19.21 68.19
CA THR A 9 7.06 18.10 67.24
C THR A 9 7.17 18.63 65.81
N ARG A 10 7.86 17.84 64.96
CA ARG A 10 7.85 17.83 63.47
C ARG A 10 8.55 19.03 62.81
N ILE A 11 9.27 18.88 61.69
CA ILE A 11 8.87 18.18 60.45
C ILE A 11 10.11 17.54 59.79
N TYR A 12 10.04 16.21 59.60
CA TYR A 12 10.86 15.48 58.64
C TYR A 12 10.37 15.75 57.20
N MET A 13 11.29 15.61 56.24
CA MET A 13 11.09 15.55 54.79
C MET A 13 10.71 16.84 54.07
N LYS A 14 11.62 17.31 53.19
CA LYS A 14 11.26 17.86 51.88
C LYS A 14 12.51 18.05 51.01
N LYS A 15 12.66 17.18 50.01
CA LYS A 15 13.03 17.47 48.60
C LYS A 15 13.69 16.24 47.96
N ILE A 16 12.88 15.21 47.67
CA ILE A 16 13.18 14.24 46.61
C ILE A 16 11.93 14.15 45.75
N ILE A 17 11.68 15.14 44.92
CA ILE A 17 10.73 15.00 43.79
C ILE A 17 11.20 15.97 42.72
N PHE A 18 12.01 15.50 41.76
CA PHE A 18 12.11 16.05 40.40
C PHE A 18 12.96 15.09 39.54
N LEU A 19 12.54 13.83 39.42
CA LEU A 19 13.12 12.91 38.42
C LEU A 19 12.12 11.85 37.94
N SER A 20 10.85 12.22 37.78
CA SER A 20 9.79 11.30 37.33
C SER A 20 9.07 11.74 36.05
N LEU A 21 9.42 12.90 35.47
CA LEU A 21 8.80 13.41 34.22
C LEU A 21 9.55 13.00 32.94
N LEU A 22 10.75 12.42 33.04
CA LEU A 22 11.55 12.02 31.87
C LEU A 22 11.22 10.62 31.31
N PHE A 23 10.47 9.79 32.05
CA PHE A 23 10.10 8.43 31.59
C PHE A 23 8.67 8.32 31.03
N ALA A 24 7.81 9.31 31.24
CA ALA A 24 6.43 9.25 30.73
C ALA A 24 6.32 9.51 29.21
N GLY A 25 7.37 10.06 28.58
CA GLY A 25 7.38 10.38 27.14
C GLY A 25 7.80 9.25 26.21
N LEU A 26 8.37 8.15 26.73
CA LEU A 26 8.90 7.05 25.91
C LEU A 26 7.86 5.95 25.60
N GLY A 27 6.68 5.99 26.22
CA GLY A 27 5.72 4.88 26.21
C GLY A 27 4.69 4.86 25.09
N ASN A 28 4.62 5.88 24.22
CA ASN A 28 3.56 5.98 23.19
C ASN A 28 4.09 6.18 21.76
N LEU A 29 5.29 5.70 21.46
CA LEU A 29 5.66 5.39 20.08
C LEU A 29 5.13 3.99 19.73
N GLN A 30 3.81 3.78 19.85
CA GLN A 30 3.18 2.81 18.96
C GLN A 30 3.29 3.44 17.58
N SER A 31 4.31 3.04 16.81
CA SER A 31 4.31 3.24 15.37
C SER A 31 2.94 2.77 14.89
N GLN A 32 2.09 3.70 14.44
CA GLN A 32 0.84 3.30 13.80
C GLN A 32 1.25 2.38 12.65
N GLU A 33 0.83 1.13 12.69
CA GLU A 33 1.05 0.22 11.56
C GLU A 33 0.37 0.84 10.35
N ASN A 34 1.17 1.29 9.40
CA ASN A 34 0.67 1.81 8.15
C ASN A 34 -0.01 0.67 7.40
N GLN A 35 -1.33 0.71 7.29
CA GLN A 35 -2.13 -0.32 6.62
C GLN A 35 -1.78 -0.44 5.12
N LEU A 36 -1.10 0.55 4.55
CA LEU A 36 -0.63 0.57 3.16
C LEU A 36 0.83 0.14 3.01
N SER A 37 1.48 -0.37 4.06
CA SER A 37 2.90 -0.77 4.05
C SER A 37 3.21 -1.91 3.09
N PHE A 38 2.25 -2.78 2.75
CA PHE A 38 2.50 -3.83 1.76
C PHE A 38 2.73 -3.30 0.34
N PHE A 39 2.50 -2.01 0.08
CA PHE A 39 2.89 -1.35 -1.17
C PHE A 39 4.38 -0.94 -1.19
N GLU A 40 5.09 -0.99 -0.06
CA GLU A 40 6.50 -0.59 0.03
C GLU A 40 7.40 -1.21 -1.06
N PRO A 41 7.28 -2.51 -1.41
CA PRO A 41 8.13 -3.09 -2.46
C PRO A 41 7.90 -2.48 -3.85
N LEU A 42 6.70 -1.93 -4.10
CA LEU A 42 6.32 -1.32 -5.36
C LEU A 42 6.68 0.17 -5.44
N VAL A 43 6.62 0.88 -4.31
CA VAL A 43 6.75 2.33 -4.24
C VAL A 43 8.14 2.80 -4.66
N GLY A 44 8.19 3.89 -5.44
CA GLY A 44 9.43 4.50 -5.90
C GLY A 44 10.07 3.80 -7.11
N LYS A 45 9.38 2.81 -7.69
CA LYS A 45 9.80 2.09 -8.91
C LYS A 45 8.74 2.24 -9.99
N THR A 46 9.18 2.16 -11.25
CA THR A 46 8.29 1.95 -12.39
C THR A 46 8.34 0.48 -12.78
N TRP A 47 7.17 -0.14 -12.87
CA TRP A 47 6.97 -1.53 -13.22
C TRP A 47 6.39 -1.61 -14.62
N SER A 48 7.04 -2.39 -15.49
CA SER A 48 6.67 -2.53 -16.89
C SER A 48 6.22 -3.96 -17.20
N ALA A 49 5.16 -4.10 -17.97
CA ALA A 49 4.67 -5.38 -18.46
C ALA A 49 4.14 -5.27 -19.90
N GLU A 50 4.31 -6.33 -20.66
CA GLU A 50 3.74 -6.51 -22.00
C GLU A 50 3.14 -7.91 -22.13
N GLY A 51 2.09 -8.06 -22.92
CA GLY A 51 1.42 -9.35 -23.11
C GLY A 51 0.27 -9.25 -24.09
N ASN A 52 -0.59 -10.27 -24.08
CA ASN A 52 -1.85 -10.25 -24.83
C ASN A 52 -2.98 -10.69 -23.92
N TRP A 53 -4.13 -10.05 -24.07
CA TRP A 53 -5.37 -10.51 -23.48
C TRP A 53 -5.84 -11.80 -24.16
N GLY A 54 -6.76 -12.51 -23.51
CA GLY A 54 -7.31 -13.77 -24.03
C GLY A 54 -8.04 -13.65 -25.37
N ASP A 55 -8.46 -12.43 -25.75
CA ASP A 55 -9.02 -12.12 -27.07
C ASP A 55 -7.96 -11.81 -28.15
N GLY A 56 -6.67 -11.83 -27.77
CA GLY A 56 -5.53 -11.55 -28.64
C GLY A 56 -5.15 -10.07 -28.74
N SER A 57 -5.91 -9.14 -28.14
CA SER A 57 -5.54 -7.73 -28.09
C SER A 57 -4.28 -7.51 -27.25
N LYS A 58 -3.50 -6.49 -27.58
CA LYS A 58 -2.20 -6.25 -26.92
C LYS A 58 -2.40 -5.64 -25.54
N PHE A 59 -1.55 -6.05 -24.62
CA PHE A 59 -1.39 -5.42 -23.31
C PHE A 59 0.01 -4.83 -23.23
N LYS A 60 0.09 -3.57 -22.80
CA LYS A 60 1.33 -2.90 -22.44
C LYS A 60 1.02 -1.89 -21.36
N GLN A 61 1.77 -1.93 -20.27
CA GLN A 61 1.59 -1.00 -19.17
C GLN A 61 2.92 -0.71 -18.46
N ASP A 62 3.15 0.56 -18.15
CA ASP A 62 4.13 0.99 -17.16
C ASP A 62 3.35 1.61 -16.00
N ILE A 63 3.62 1.18 -14.77
CA ILE A 63 2.91 1.67 -13.58
C ILE A 63 3.90 2.06 -12.48
N THR A 64 3.67 3.21 -11.87
CA THR A 64 4.48 3.74 -10.78
C THR A 64 3.60 3.97 -9.57
N PHE A 65 4.09 3.56 -8.41
CA PHE A 65 3.42 3.74 -7.13
C PHE A 65 4.17 4.75 -6.26
N ARG A 66 3.42 5.59 -5.55
CA ARG A 66 3.97 6.51 -4.56
C ARG A 66 3.05 6.68 -3.37
N TYR A 67 3.61 6.89 -2.20
CA TYR A 67 2.85 7.37 -1.05
C TYR A 67 2.50 8.85 -1.21
N ASP A 68 1.38 9.24 -0.62
CA ASP A 68 0.92 10.62 -0.52
C ASP A 68 0.25 10.85 0.84
N LEU A 69 0.00 12.12 1.19
CA LEU A 69 -0.67 12.54 2.43
C LEU A 69 -0.10 11.87 3.68
N GLY A 70 1.23 11.86 3.82
CA GLY A 70 1.90 11.22 4.96
C GLY A 70 1.72 9.69 4.97
N GLN A 71 1.72 9.06 3.80
CA GLN A 71 1.54 7.61 3.58
C GLN A 71 0.14 7.07 3.92
N THR A 72 -0.85 7.95 4.11
CA THR A 72 -2.25 7.55 4.30
C THR A 72 -2.98 7.26 2.98
N LEU A 73 -2.31 7.51 1.86
CA LEU A 73 -2.77 7.29 0.50
C LEU A 73 -1.62 6.71 -0.33
N VAL A 74 -1.94 5.77 -1.23
CA VAL A 74 -1.04 5.33 -2.31
C VAL A 74 -1.64 5.77 -3.63
N ILE A 75 -0.82 6.43 -4.44
CA ILE A 75 -1.16 6.85 -5.80
C ILE A 75 -0.50 5.86 -6.77
N ALA A 76 -1.24 5.48 -7.81
CA ALA A 76 -0.76 4.67 -8.91
C ALA A 76 -0.96 5.44 -10.22
N ASP A 77 0.13 5.76 -10.90
CA ASP A 77 0.06 6.38 -12.23
C ASP A 77 0.50 5.35 -13.25
N SER A 78 -0.26 5.18 -14.35
CA SER A 78 0.12 4.24 -15.40
C SER A 78 0.05 4.83 -16.81
N ASN A 79 1.01 4.41 -17.62
CA ASN A 79 0.99 4.54 -19.07
C ASN A 79 0.49 3.24 -19.71
N GLY A 80 -0.16 3.37 -20.86
CA GLY A 80 -0.78 2.28 -21.59
C GLY A 80 -1.25 2.74 -22.97
N TYR A 81 -2.01 1.90 -23.66
CA TYR A 81 -2.64 2.29 -24.92
C TYR A 81 -3.81 3.27 -24.68
N THR A 82 -3.74 4.46 -25.28
CA THR A 82 -4.73 5.55 -25.07
C THR A 82 -5.75 5.66 -26.21
N ASN A 83 -5.75 4.72 -27.14
CA ASN A 83 -6.75 4.60 -28.21
C ASN A 83 -7.13 3.14 -28.44
N LYS A 84 -8.32 2.91 -29.01
CA LYS A 84 -8.88 1.57 -29.21
C LYS A 84 -8.06 0.72 -30.18
N GLU A 85 -7.40 1.35 -31.14
CA GLU A 85 -6.56 0.69 -32.15
C GLU A 85 -5.21 0.26 -31.58
N GLN A 86 -4.87 0.65 -30.34
CA GLN A 86 -3.63 0.29 -29.64
C GLN A 86 -2.37 0.74 -30.40
N THR A 87 -2.39 1.96 -30.92
CA THR A 87 -1.28 2.56 -31.70
C THR A 87 -0.62 3.74 -31.00
N ILE A 88 -1.27 4.33 -30.00
CA ILE A 88 -0.76 5.47 -29.22
C ILE A 88 -0.53 5.01 -27.79
N TYR A 89 0.67 5.29 -27.26
CA TYR A 89 1.08 4.96 -25.91
C TYR A 89 1.27 6.23 -25.08
N GLY A 90 0.75 6.28 -23.87
CA GLY A 90 0.82 7.45 -23.00
C GLY A 90 0.02 7.28 -21.71
N PRO A 91 -0.24 8.37 -20.97
CA PRO A 91 -0.99 8.33 -19.71
C PRO A 91 -2.35 7.66 -19.87
N ARG A 92 -2.58 6.56 -19.15
CA ARG A 92 -3.72 5.67 -19.35
C ARG A 92 -4.63 5.58 -18.13
N ASN A 93 -4.05 5.49 -16.93
CA ASN A 93 -4.82 5.53 -15.69
C ASN A 93 -4.12 6.34 -14.60
N HIS A 94 -4.94 6.97 -13.76
CA HIS A 94 -4.55 7.56 -12.47
C HIS A 94 -5.36 6.90 -11.36
N GLY A 95 -4.69 6.41 -10.33
CA GLY A 95 -5.31 5.56 -9.34
C GLY A 95 -5.01 5.97 -7.90
N LEU A 96 -5.97 5.72 -7.02
CA LEU A 96 -5.91 5.99 -5.58
C LEU A 96 -6.10 4.69 -4.81
N ARG A 97 -5.35 4.48 -3.72
CA ARG A 97 -5.61 3.42 -2.73
C ARG A 97 -5.60 4.00 -1.34
N LYS A 98 -6.66 3.74 -0.58
CA LYS A 98 -6.84 4.28 0.77
C LYS A 98 -7.38 3.20 1.69
N PHE A 99 -6.83 3.14 2.90
CA PHE A 99 -7.42 2.33 3.96
C PHE A 99 -8.75 2.93 4.42
N ASP A 100 -9.79 2.09 4.45
CA ASP A 100 -11.11 2.40 4.98
C ASP A 100 -11.31 1.68 6.33
N ALA A 101 -11.32 2.45 7.41
CA ALA A 101 -11.42 1.92 8.76
C ALA A 101 -12.80 1.30 9.06
N ALA A 102 -13.87 1.74 8.39
CA ALA A 102 -15.22 1.24 8.63
C ALA A 102 -15.38 -0.20 8.15
N SER A 103 -14.85 -0.51 6.96
CA SER A 103 -14.87 -1.87 6.41
C SER A 103 -13.61 -2.68 6.75
N ASN A 104 -12.59 -2.06 7.34
CA ASN A 104 -11.27 -2.65 7.55
C ASN A 104 -10.68 -3.22 6.24
N THR A 105 -10.82 -2.47 5.14
CA THR A 105 -10.30 -2.85 3.83
C THR A 105 -9.59 -1.69 3.17
N ILE A 106 -8.71 -1.98 2.22
CA ILE A 106 -8.17 -0.93 1.34
C ILE A 106 -9.07 -0.84 0.14
N LYS A 107 -9.59 0.35 -0.11
CA LYS A 107 -10.33 0.68 -1.32
C LYS A 107 -9.38 1.21 -2.37
N PHE A 108 -9.66 0.92 -3.63
CA PHE A 108 -8.98 1.56 -4.73
C PHE A 108 -9.96 2.13 -5.75
N TRP A 109 -9.48 3.14 -6.46
CA TRP A 109 -10.12 3.74 -7.63
C TRP A 109 -9.07 3.87 -8.72
N GLU A 110 -9.44 3.59 -9.96
CA GLU A 110 -8.66 3.77 -11.17
C GLU A 110 -9.45 4.60 -12.15
N PHE A 111 -9.00 5.82 -12.40
CA PHE A 111 -9.57 6.76 -13.35
C PHE A 111 -8.85 6.63 -14.68
N ASP A 112 -9.63 6.44 -15.73
CA ASP A 112 -9.14 5.99 -17.01
C ASP A 112 -9.25 7.12 -18.05
N VAL A 113 -8.35 7.14 -19.05
CA VAL A 113 -8.31 8.23 -20.05
C VAL A 113 -9.58 8.33 -20.92
N PHE A 114 -10.42 7.30 -20.91
CA PHE A 114 -11.71 7.27 -21.61
C PHE A 114 -12.89 7.72 -20.72
N GLY A 115 -12.61 8.18 -19.49
CA GLY A 115 -13.60 8.65 -18.53
C GLY A 115 -14.22 7.53 -17.67
N GLY A 116 -13.72 6.30 -17.78
CA GLY A 116 -14.12 5.18 -16.94
C GLY A 116 -13.54 5.28 -15.54
N VAL A 117 -14.25 4.68 -14.57
CA VAL A 117 -13.74 4.46 -13.21
C VAL A 117 -13.90 2.99 -12.87
N THR A 118 -12.79 2.35 -12.49
CA THR A 118 -12.81 1.02 -11.88
C THR A 118 -12.54 1.18 -10.39
N GLU A 119 -13.35 0.54 -9.55
CA GLU A 119 -13.19 0.60 -8.10
C GLU A 119 -13.38 -0.76 -7.46
N GLY A 120 -12.76 -0.97 -6.31
CA GLY A 120 -12.83 -2.23 -5.60
C GLY A 120 -12.01 -2.25 -4.34
N THR A 121 -11.53 -3.44 -3.97
CA THR A 121 -10.69 -3.64 -2.78
C THR A 121 -9.33 -4.21 -3.12
N VAL A 122 -8.37 -3.94 -2.24
CA VAL A 122 -7.03 -4.51 -2.30
C VAL A 122 -6.74 -5.24 -0.99
N THR A 123 -6.14 -6.42 -1.11
CA THR A 123 -5.67 -7.22 0.04
C THR A 123 -4.25 -7.71 -0.23
N ALA A 124 -3.55 -8.07 0.83
CA ALA A 124 -2.23 -8.68 0.74
C ALA A 124 -2.26 -10.14 1.21
N LYS A 125 -1.49 -10.99 0.55
CA LYS A 125 -1.20 -12.36 1.00
C LYS A 125 0.33 -12.52 1.08
N GLY A 126 0.89 -12.22 2.25
CA GLY A 126 2.34 -12.04 2.35
C GLY A 126 2.78 -10.82 1.54
N LYS A 127 3.64 -11.01 0.54
CA LYS A 127 4.08 -9.95 -0.40
C LYS A 127 3.24 -9.87 -1.67
N ASP A 128 2.29 -10.79 -1.86
CA ASP A 128 1.35 -10.73 -2.97
C ASP A 128 0.34 -9.62 -2.74
N ILE A 129 -0.13 -9.02 -3.83
CA ILE A 129 -1.15 -7.97 -3.82
C ILE A 129 -2.30 -8.42 -4.70
N VAL A 130 -3.51 -8.43 -4.14
CA VAL A 130 -4.71 -8.95 -4.80
C VAL A 130 -5.76 -7.85 -4.84
N TYR A 131 -6.06 -7.39 -6.06
CA TYR A 131 -7.16 -6.47 -6.34
C TYR A 131 -8.39 -7.27 -6.71
N THR A 132 -9.56 -6.80 -6.27
CA THR A 132 -10.84 -7.43 -6.59
C THR A 132 -11.89 -6.36 -6.83
N TYR A 133 -12.57 -6.43 -7.97
CA TYR A 133 -13.55 -5.44 -8.41
C TYR A 133 -14.63 -6.06 -9.30
N ALA A 134 -15.77 -5.38 -9.40
CA ALA A 134 -16.83 -5.76 -10.31
C ALA A 134 -16.55 -5.24 -11.72
N TYR A 135 -16.80 -6.08 -12.73
CA TYR A 135 -16.79 -5.70 -14.13
C TYR A 135 -18.05 -6.28 -14.80
N GLY A 136 -19.05 -5.41 -15.00
CA GLY A 136 -20.40 -5.86 -15.33
C GLY A 136 -20.99 -6.70 -14.19
N GLU A 137 -21.45 -7.91 -14.50
CA GLU A 137 -21.99 -8.86 -13.52
C GLU A 137 -20.93 -9.80 -12.92
N SER A 138 -19.70 -9.73 -13.41
CA SER A 138 -18.60 -10.63 -13.00
C SER A 138 -17.67 -9.97 -12.00
N LEU A 139 -17.05 -10.79 -11.15
CA LEU A 139 -15.98 -10.37 -10.27
C LEU A 139 -14.63 -10.67 -10.92
N VAL A 140 -13.79 -9.64 -11.05
CA VAL A 140 -12.45 -9.74 -11.64
C VAL A 140 -11.41 -9.57 -10.55
N THR A 141 -10.32 -10.31 -10.69
CA THR A 141 -9.15 -10.24 -9.81
C THR A 141 -7.92 -9.90 -10.62
N ASP A 142 -7.19 -8.87 -10.18
CA ASP A 142 -5.82 -8.62 -10.62
C ASP A 142 -4.88 -9.10 -9.51
N TYR A 143 -4.13 -10.15 -9.78
CA TYR A 143 -3.24 -10.80 -8.82
C TYR A 143 -1.79 -10.51 -9.18
N TRP A 144 -1.12 -9.77 -8.31
CA TRP A 144 0.32 -9.54 -8.32
C TRP A 144 0.99 -10.52 -7.37
N GLU A 145 1.48 -11.63 -7.91
CA GLU A 145 2.20 -12.65 -7.15
C GLU A 145 3.69 -12.27 -7.07
N PHE A 146 4.20 -12.13 -5.86
CA PHE A 146 5.58 -11.75 -5.63
C PHE A 146 6.53 -12.86 -6.05
N VAL A 147 7.51 -12.53 -6.89
CA VAL A 147 8.60 -13.45 -7.26
C VAL A 147 9.90 -13.01 -6.59
N ASP A 148 10.28 -11.75 -6.82
CA ASP A 148 11.42 -11.10 -6.19
C ASP A 148 11.24 -9.57 -6.17
N ASP A 149 12.20 -8.83 -5.61
CA ASP A 149 12.11 -7.37 -5.45
C ASP A 149 12.05 -6.60 -6.78
N ASN A 150 12.25 -7.28 -7.91
CA ASN A 150 12.22 -6.72 -9.26
C ASN A 150 11.17 -7.38 -10.17
N THR A 151 10.40 -8.36 -9.68
CA THR A 151 9.52 -9.18 -10.50
C THR A 151 8.24 -9.55 -9.76
N TYR A 152 7.09 -9.31 -10.40
CA TYR A 152 5.80 -9.86 -10.01
C TYR A 152 5.19 -10.62 -11.18
N ASN A 153 4.70 -11.83 -10.94
CA ASN A 153 3.75 -12.45 -11.85
C ASN A 153 2.43 -11.70 -11.78
N PHE A 154 1.82 -11.43 -12.93
CA PHE A 154 0.60 -10.67 -13.02
C PHE A 154 -0.47 -11.44 -13.78
N ILE A 155 -1.59 -11.72 -13.13
CA ILE A 155 -2.71 -12.45 -13.71
C ILE A 155 -3.99 -11.65 -13.50
N VAL A 156 -4.75 -11.48 -14.57
CA VAL A 156 -6.12 -10.92 -14.51
C VAL A 156 -7.10 -12.03 -14.84
N GLY A 157 -8.14 -12.21 -14.04
CA GLY A 157 -9.05 -13.36 -14.20
C GLY A 157 -10.20 -13.42 -13.20
N SER A 158 -11.04 -14.44 -13.36
CA SER A 158 -11.96 -14.88 -12.30
C SER A 158 -11.19 -15.82 -11.36
N TYR A 159 -11.08 -15.40 -10.11
CA TYR A 159 -10.37 -16.11 -9.05
C TYR A 159 -11.31 -16.36 -7.87
N GLU A 160 -11.63 -17.62 -7.62
CA GLU A 160 -12.64 -18.02 -6.66
C GLU A 160 -12.11 -19.15 -5.78
N ASN A 161 -12.29 -19.03 -4.47
CA ASN A 161 -11.91 -20.04 -3.48
C ASN A 161 -10.43 -20.47 -3.57
N GLY A 162 -9.55 -19.55 -3.95
CA GLY A 162 -8.11 -19.83 -4.06
C GLY A 162 -7.66 -20.34 -5.43
N GLU A 163 -8.57 -20.47 -6.40
CA GLU A 163 -8.29 -21.03 -7.72
C GLU A 163 -8.71 -20.12 -8.87
N TRP A 164 -7.93 -20.14 -9.95
CA TRP A 164 -8.31 -19.49 -11.21
C TRP A 164 -9.37 -20.30 -11.92
N LYS A 165 -10.57 -19.74 -12.09
CA LYS A 165 -11.63 -20.33 -12.93
C LYS A 165 -11.45 -19.95 -14.39
N GLN A 166 -10.96 -18.74 -14.63
CA GLN A 166 -10.59 -18.26 -15.95
C GLN A 166 -9.48 -17.20 -15.83
N LYS A 167 -8.51 -17.25 -16.74
CA LYS A 167 -7.46 -16.23 -16.88
C LYS A 167 -7.68 -15.45 -18.17
N TYR A 168 -7.72 -14.13 -18.06
CA TYR A 168 -7.87 -13.19 -19.18
C TYR A 168 -6.52 -12.63 -19.61
N LEU A 169 -5.56 -12.52 -18.70
CA LEU A 169 -4.18 -12.08 -18.96
C LEU A 169 -3.24 -12.84 -18.02
N SER A 170 -2.05 -13.17 -18.52
CA SER A 170 -0.93 -13.66 -17.71
C SER A 170 0.35 -13.04 -18.27
N THR A 171 1.04 -12.23 -17.47
CA THR A 171 2.30 -11.58 -17.83
C THR A 171 3.16 -11.39 -16.57
N GLN A 172 4.26 -10.65 -16.67
CA GLN A 172 5.08 -10.24 -15.55
C GLN A 172 5.31 -8.74 -15.58
N PHE A 173 5.14 -8.12 -14.41
CA PHE A 173 5.67 -6.79 -14.17
C PHE A 173 7.11 -6.92 -13.71
N THR A 174 7.99 -6.19 -14.38
CA THR A 174 9.42 -6.12 -14.03
C THR A 174 9.86 -4.68 -13.88
N THR A 175 10.90 -4.47 -13.09
CA THR A 175 11.53 -3.16 -12.93
C THR A 175 13.05 -3.33 -12.96
N PRO A 176 13.82 -2.38 -13.52
CA PRO A 176 15.27 -2.50 -13.61
C PRO A 176 15.89 -2.82 -12.25
N LYS A 177 16.86 -3.73 -12.23
CA LYS A 177 17.65 -3.99 -11.03
C LYS A 177 18.40 -2.71 -10.70
N THR A 178 18.21 -2.18 -9.49
CA THR A 178 19.04 -1.09 -8.99
C THR A 178 20.48 -1.59 -9.03
N SER A 179 21.32 -1.03 -9.91
CA SER A 179 22.75 -1.30 -9.82
C SER A 179 23.22 -0.64 -8.53
N GLU A 180 23.89 -1.41 -7.68
CA GLU A 180 24.61 -0.82 -6.55
C GLU A 180 25.52 0.29 -7.10
N PRO A 181 25.59 1.46 -6.45
CA PRO A 181 26.53 2.48 -6.87
C PRO A 181 27.93 1.88 -6.81
N LYS A 182 28.60 1.80 -7.96
CA LYS A 182 30.04 1.53 -7.99
C LYS A 182 30.71 2.69 -7.25
N HIS A 183 31.22 2.41 -6.07
CA HIS A 183 32.22 3.25 -5.45
C HIS A 183 33.51 3.05 -6.24
N ASP A 184 33.72 3.92 -7.23
CA ASP A 184 35.04 4.14 -7.84
C ASP A 184 35.94 4.95 -6.89
#